data_AF-A0A7V5T5D7-F1
#
_entry.id   AF-A0A7V5T5D7-F1
#
_cell.length_a   1.000
_cell.length_b   1.000
_cell.length_c   1.000
_cell.angle_alpha   90.00
_cell.angle_beta   90.00
_cell.angle_gamma   90.00
#
_symmetry.space_group_name_H-M   'P 1'
#
loop_
_entity.id
_entity.type
_entity.pdbx_description
1 polymer ?
#
loop_
_entity_poly.entity_id
_entity_poly.type
_entity_poly.pdbx_seq_one_letter_code
_entity_poly.pdbx_strand_id
1 'polypeptide(L)'
;AREWKCTDPRLGRLLAQYELGLLEEGEREAFQNHLLHCDFCHAELYAMEPVMDLLRAKRAAALASQRRAFLLKMRMVLWAERRRAIRWAASILIAVSAALAAFFWTRAPEKPPDVPPIALPEKAPPSAPRSSLSAEEIARLRGAETRETIDRARSAYEKGDFVRAVELLLPIARLEPENAEAHFWLGASWLQLNRPQEAIAPLRRALQLSLGVERERSRYYLALAYARAGYRAEALRELETLIAEESVYRTEAEQAKRQLLQSGTVK
;
A
#
# COMPACT_ATOMS: atom_id res chain seq x y z
N ALA A 1 -52.83 -5.85 2.38
CA ALA A 1 -51.39 -5.80 2.05
C ALA A 1 -51.27 -5.92 0.53
N ARG A 2 -50.82 -4.88 -0.18
CA ARG A 2 -50.57 -4.97 -1.62
C ARG A 2 -49.28 -5.78 -1.81
N GLU A 3 -49.31 -6.80 -2.65
CA GLU A 3 -48.13 -7.57 -3.01
C GLU A 3 -47.11 -6.64 -3.70
N TRP A 4 -45.96 -6.45 -3.07
CA TRP A 4 -44.85 -5.69 -3.66
C TRP A 4 -44.16 -6.60 -4.68
N LYS A 5 -44.39 -6.35 -5.98
CA LYS A 5 -43.86 -7.14 -7.09
C LYS A 5 -43.29 -6.22 -8.18
N CYS A 6 -42.38 -6.76 -9.00
CA CYS A 6 -41.84 -6.08 -10.17
C CYS A 6 -42.94 -5.67 -11.16
N THR A 7 -42.80 -4.47 -11.75
CA THR A 7 -43.69 -3.94 -12.79
C THR A 7 -43.55 -4.66 -14.13
N ASP A 8 -42.38 -5.22 -14.45
CA ASP A 8 -42.16 -6.09 -15.61
C ASP A 8 -41.49 -7.41 -15.20
N PRO A 9 -42.27 -8.50 -15.06
CA PRO A 9 -41.74 -9.80 -14.66
C PRO A 9 -40.73 -10.40 -15.65
N ARG A 10 -40.72 -9.99 -16.92
CA ARG A 10 -39.75 -10.50 -17.90
C ARG A 10 -38.36 -9.93 -17.61
N LEU A 11 -38.29 -8.62 -17.42
CA LEU A 11 -37.05 -7.93 -17.06
C LEU A 11 -36.62 -8.27 -15.63
N GLY A 12 -37.55 -8.41 -14.69
CA GLY A 12 -37.24 -8.81 -13.31
C GLY A 12 -36.49 -10.16 -13.19
N ARG A 13 -36.66 -11.09 -14.14
CA ARG A 13 -35.92 -12.37 -14.16
C ARG A 13 -34.43 -12.21 -14.52
N LEU A 14 -34.02 -11.06 -15.05
CA LEU A 14 -32.64 -10.80 -15.46
C LEU A 14 -31.75 -10.31 -14.30
N LEU A 15 -32.32 -9.99 -13.13
CA LEU A 15 -31.61 -9.41 -11.97
C LEU A 15 -30.35 -10.20 -11.57
N ALA A 16 -30.47 -11.52 -11.40
CA ALA A 16 -29.34 -12.35 -11.00
C ALA A 16 -28.25 -12.43 -12.07
N GLN A 17 -28.63 -12.42 -13.35
CA GLN A 17 -27.67 -12.46 -14.46
C GLN A 17 -26.96 -11.12 -14.64
N TYR A 18 -27.67 -10.00 -14.40
CA TYR A 18 -27.10 -8.67 -14.36
C TYR A 18 -26.00 -8.56 -13.30
N GLU A 19 -26.27 -8.99 -12.06
CA GLU A 19 -25.27 -8.98 -10.96
C GLU A 19 -24.04 -9.84 -11.23
N LEU A 20 -24.24 -10.96 -11.94
CA LEU A 20 -23.14 -11.84 -12.33
C LEU A 20 -22.40 -11.34 -13.58
N GLY A 21 -22.84 -10.24 -14.20
CA GLY A 21 -22.25 -9.67 -15.40
C GLY A 21 -22.44 -10.53 -16.65
N LEU A 22 -23.47 -11.37 -16.68
CA LEU A 22 -23.71 -12.38 -17.71
C LEU A 22 -24.66 -11.91 -18.83
N LEU A 23 -25.29 -10.74 -18.69
CA LEU A 23 -26.19 -10.21 -19.71
C LEU A 23 -25.44 -9.67 -20.92
N GLU A 24 -25.99 -9.94 -22.10
CA GLU A 24 -25.60 -9.30 -23.35
C GLU A 24 -25.92 -7.79 -23.31
N GLU A 25 -25.22 -7.00 -24.13
CA GLU A 25 -25.22 -5.54 -24.04
C GLU A 25 -26.63 -4.93 -24.19
N GLY A 26 -27.43 -5.40 -25.15
CA GLY A 26 -28.81 -4.92 -25.34
C GLY A 26 -29.77 -5.29 -24.20
N GLU A 27 -29.62 -6.50 -23.63
CA GLU A 27 -30.43 -6.93 -22.48
C GLU A 27 -30.07 -6.16 -21.22
N ARG A 28 -28.78 -5.84 -21.06
CA ARG A 28 -28.26 -5.04 -19.96
C ARG A 28 -28.82 -3.63 -20.00
N GLU A 29 -28.81 -2.97 -21.15
CA GLU A 29 -29.37 -1.62 -21.31
C GLU A 29 -30.88 -1.59 -21.03
N ALA A 30 -31.63 -2.56 -21.57
CA ALA A 30 -33.07 -2.67 -21.31
C ALA A 30 -33.36 -2.89 -19.82
N PHE A 31 -32.57 -3.73 -19.14
CA PHE A 31 -32.71 -3.97 -17.72
C PHE A 31 -32.30 -2.76 -16.87
N GLN A 32 -31.25 -2.03 -17.23
CA GLN A 32 -30.84 -0.79 -16.56
C GLN A 32 -31.91 0.30 -16.65
N ASN A 33 -32.48 0.50 -17.84
CA ASN A 33 -33.58 1.44 -18.02
C ASN A 33 -34.80 1.06 -17.17
N HIS A 34 -35.06 -0.23 -17.01
CA HIS A 34 -36.12 -0.73 -16.11
C HIS A 34 -35.79 -0.52 -14.63
N LEU A 35 -34.54 -0.77 -14.21
CA LEU A 35 -34.07 -0.56 -12.83
C LEU A 35 -34.28 0.88 -12.36
N LEU A 36 -34.06 1.87 -13.24
CA LEU A 36 -34.27 3.29 -12.93
C LEU A 36 -35.72 3.64 -12.56
N HIS A 37 -36.68 2.80 -12.99
CA HIS A 37 -38.11 3.06 -12.84
C HIS A 37 -38.85 1.95 -12.07
N CYS A 38 -38.12 0.98 -11.50
CA CYS A 38 -38.69 -0.15 -10.76
C CYS A 38 -38.08 -0.28 -9.37
N ASP A 39 -38.75 0.29 -8.38
CA ASP A 39 -38.32 0.27 -6.98
C ASP A 39 -38.13 -1.16 -6.43
N PHE A 40 -38.91 -2.13 -6.89
CA PHE A 40 -38.78 -3.53 -6.49
C PHE A 40 -37.46 -4.14 -6.97
N CYS A 41 -37.16 -4.05 -8.27
CA CYS A 41 -35.93 -4.59 -8.83
C CYS A 41 -34.71 -3.87 -8.26
N HIS A 42 -34.81 -2.56 -8.05
CA HIS A 42 -33.76 -1.79 -7.38
C HIS A 42 -33.55 -2.30 -5.94
N ALA A 43 -34.59 -2.44 -5.12
CA ALA A 43 -34.47 -2.93 -3.76
C ALA A 43 -33.87 -4.35 -3.67
N GLU A 44 -34.30 -5.26 -4.55
CA GLU A 44 -33.75 -6.62 -4.63
C GLU A 44 -32.26 -6.63 -5.04
N LEU A 45 -31.85 -5.74 -5.94
CA LEU A 45 -30.45 -5.61 -6.36
C LEU A 45 -29.55 -5.23 -5.18
N TYR A 46 -29.96 -4.20 -4.42
CA TYR A 46 -29.22 -3.74 -3.24
C TYR A 46 -29.26 -4.77 -2.10
N ALA A 47 -30.35 -5.52 -1.95
CA ALA A 47 -30.44 -6.59 -0.95
C ALA A 47 -29.41 -7.71 -1.19
N MET A 48 -29.00 -7.92 -2.44
CA MET A 48 -28.01 -8.94 -2.82
C MET A 48 -26.55 -8.49 -2.68
N GLU A 49 -26.31 -7.19 -2.45
CA GLU A 49 -24.97 -6.59 -2.35
C GLU A 49 -24.07 -7.28 -1.29
N PRO A 50 -24.54 -7.59 -0.07
CA PRO A 50 -23.70 -8.27 0.94
C PRO A 50 -23.26 -9.68 0.52
N VAL A 51 -24.12 -10.40 -0.22
CA VAL A 51 -23.82 -11.75 -0.71
C VAL A 51 -22.81 -11.68 -1.85
N MET A 52 -22.96 -10.71 -2.75
CA MET A 52 -22.05 -10.50 -3.87
C MET A 52 -20.66 -10.06 -3.39
N ASP A 53 -20.57 -9.23 -2.37
CA ASP A 53 -19.31 -8.85 -1.73
C ASP A 53 -18.59 -10.04 -1.11
N LEU A 54 -19.31 -10.94 -0.44
CA LEU A 54 -18.74 -12.18 0.08
C LEU A 54 -18.16 -13.06 -1.04
N LEU A 55 -18.88 -13.19 -2.16
CA LEU A 55 -18.42 -13.98 -3.31
C LEU A 55 -17.19 -13.35 -3.99
N ARG A 56 -17.17 -12.03 -4.15
CA ARG A 56 -16.00 -11.27 -4.66
C ARG A 56 -14.80 -11.45 -3.74
N ALA A 57 -15.00 -11.34 -2.43
CA ALA A 57 -13.94 -11.53 -1.43
C ALA A 57 -13.36 -12.96 -1.47
N LYS A 58 -14.21 -13.99 -1.58
CA LYS A 58 -13.75 -15.38 -1.72
C LYS A 58 -12.95 -15.62 -2.99
N ARG A 59 -13.38 -15.08 -4.13
CA ARG A 59 -12.63 -15.16 -5.40
C ARG A 59 -11.27 -14.46 -5.29
N ALA A 60 -11.23 -13.27 -4.70
CA ALA A 60 -9.99 -12.54 -4.46
C ALA A 60 -9.03 -13.33 -3.54
N ALA A 61 -9.54 -13.93 -2.47
CA ALA A 61 -8.76 -14.77 -1.56
C ALA A 61 -8.19 -16.02 -2.26
N ALA A 62 -8.99 -16.68 -3.12
CA ALA A 62 -8.56 -17.83 -3.90
C ALA A 62 -7.41 -17.46 -4.87
N LEU A 63 -7.55 -16.38 -5.64
CA LEU A 63 -6.51 -15.87 -6.53
C LEU A 63 -5.24 -15.45 -5.76
N ALA A 64 -5.39 -14.83 -4.58
CA ALA A 64 -4.28 -14.47 -3.72
C ALA A 64 -3.53 -15.71 -3.19
N SER A 65 -4.25 -16.78 -2.85
CA SER A 65 -3.64 -18.06 -2.42
C SER A 65 -2.82 -18.71 -3.55
N GLN A 66 -3.32 -18.65 -4.79
CA GLN A 66 -2.63 -19.17 -5.97
C GLN A 66 -1.36 -18.38 -6.28
N ARG A 67 -1.42 -17.04 -6.19
CA ARG A 67 -0.25 -16.15 -6.31
C ARG A 67 0.78 -16.41 -5.19
N ARG A 68 0.34 -16.60 -3.95
CA ARG A 68 1.22 -16.95 -2.82
C ARG A 68 1.92 -18.30 -3.04
N ALA A 69 1.20 -19.32 -3.51
CA ALA A 69 1.79 -20.62 -3.83
C ALA A 69 2.85 -20.52 -4.95
N PHE A 70 2.58 -19.71 -5.98
CA PHE A 70 3.55 -19.44 -7.05
C PHE A 70 4.81 -18.72 -6.52
N LEU A 71 4.65 -17.68 -5.71
CA LEU A 71 5.77 -16.95 -5.10
C LEU A 71 6.59 -17.84 -4.14
N LEU A 72 5.94 -18.74 -3.40
CA LEU A 72 6.62 -19.71 -2.52
C LEU A 72 7.44 -20.72 -3.34
N LYS A 73 6.90 -21.25 -4.45
CA LYS A 73 7.66 -22.11 -5.36
C LYS A 73 8.88 -21.39 -5.94
N MET A 74 8.71 -20.15 -6.39
CA MET A 74 9.82 -19.34 -6.91
C MET A 74 10.88 -19.04 -5.84
N ARG A 75 10.47 -18.73 -4.60
CA ARG A 75 11.39 -18.63 -3.45
C ARG A 75 12.15 -19.92 -3.19
N MET A 76 11.51 -21.08 -3.27
CA MET A 76 12.19 -22.37 -3.07
C MET A 76 13.26 -22.63 -4.13
N VAL A 77 13.00 -22.30 -5.40
CA VAL A 77 13.99 -22.42 -6.49
C VAL A 77 15.19 -21.51 -6.26
N LEU A 78 14.94 -20.22 -6.00
CA LEU A 78 16.00 -19.25 -5.70
C LEU A 78 16.79 -19.64 -4.43
N TRP A 79 16.12 -20.19 -3.43
CA TRP A 79 16.76 -20.69 -2.23
C TRP A 79 17.61 -21.94 -2.49
N ALA A 80 17.18 -22.85 -3.37
CA ALA A 80 17.97 -24.02 -3.79
C ALA A 80 19.26 -23.62 -4.54
N GLU A 81 19.21 -22.60 -5.40
CA GLU A 81 20.41 -22.03 -6.03
C GLU A 81 21.35 -21.38 -5.02
N ARG A 82 20.81 -20.59 -4.10
CA ARG A 82 21.59 -19.97 -3.02
C ARG A 82 22.22 -21.00 -2.08
N ARG A 83 21.53 -22.12 -1.80
CA ARG A 83 22.10 -23.23 -1.01
C ARG A 83 23.28 -23.88 -1.70
N ARG A 84 23.28 -24.01 -3.02
CA ARG A 84 24.45 -24.52 -3.77
C ARG A 84 25.65 -23.60 -3.54
N ALA A 85 25.49 -22.29 -3.73
CA ALA A 85 26.56 -21.32 -3.46
C ALA A 85 27.05 -21.35 -1.99
N ILE A 86 26.13 -21.46 -1.02
CA ILE A 86 26.49 -21.56 0.42
C ILE A 86 27.25 -22.85 0.72
N ARG A 87 26.93 -23.99 0.07
CA ARG A 87 27.66 -25.26 0.28
C ARG A 87 29.12 -25.15 -0.17
N TRP A 88 29.39 -24.48 -1.29
CA TRP A 88 30.76 -24.22 -1.75
C TRP A 88 31.52 -23.31 -0.78
N ALA A 89 30.89 -22.22 -0.31
CA ALA A 89 31.48 -21.33 0.68
C ALA A 89 31.74 -22.02 2.04
N ALA A 90 30.81 -22.88 2.47
CA ALA A 90 30.96 -23.66 3.70
C ALA A 90 32.10 -24.67 3.61
N SER A 91 32.29 -25.35 2.48
CA SER A 91 33.42 -26.27 2.27
C SER A 91 34.77 -25.55 2.40
N ILE A 92 34.88 -24.34 1.84
CA ILE A 92 36.09 -23.50 1.97
C ILE A 92 36.31 -23.11 3.44
N LEU A 93 35.25 -22.67 4.13
CA LEU A 93 35.31 -22.31 5.55
C LEU A 93 35.72 -23.50 6.43
N ILE A 94 35.22 -24.71 6.14
CA ILE A 94 35.57 -25.95 6.86
C ILE A 94 37.05 -26.30 6.66
N ALA A 95 37.58 -26.15 5.44
CA ALA A 95 39.00 -26.41 5.19
C ALA A 95 39.90 -25.44 5.96
N VAL A 96 39.54 -24.16 6.00
CA VAL A 96 40.27 -23.13 6.77
C VAL A 96 40.13 -23.36 8.27
N SER A 97 38.92 -23.69 8.75
CA SER A 97 38.69 -23.95 10.18
C SER A 97 39.38 -25.21 10.66
N ALA A 98 39.51 -26.26 9.83
CA ALA A 98 40.28 -27.46 10.17
C ALA A 98 41.78 -27.15 10.32
N ALA A 99 42.33 -26.30 9.46
CA ALA A 99 43.71 -25.82 9.59
C ALA A 99 43.92 -25.01 10.88
N LEU A 100 42.97 -24.14 11.22
CA LEU A 100 42.99 -23.38 12.47
C LEU A 100 42.75 -24.25 13.70
N ALA A 101 41.86 -25.24 13.63
CA ALA A 101 41.58 -26.14 14.73
C ALA A 101 42.78 -27.03 15.02
N ALA A 102 43.47 -27.56 14.02
CA ALA A 102 44.74 -28.26 14.21
C ALA A 102 45.76 -27.37 14.93
N PHE A 103 45.80 -26.08 14.58
CA PHE A 103 46.64 -25.09 15.27
C PHE A 103 46.24 -24.89 16.74
N PHE A 104 44.94 -24.74 17.04
CA PHE A 104 44.45 -24.50 18.41
C PHE A 104 44.32 -25.77 19.27
N TRP A 105 44.21 -26.96 18.70
CA TRP A 105 44.13 -28.21 19.47
C TRP A 105 45.45 -28.53 20.17
N THR A 106 46.56 -27.98 19.67
CA THR A 106 47.82 -27.93 20.42
C THR A 106 47.76 -27.05 21.69
N ARG A 107 46.67 -26.29 21.89
CA ARG A 107 46.47 -25.30 22.95
C ARG A 107 44.99 -25.19 23.39
N ALA A 108 44.47 -26.03 24.28
CA ALA A 108 43.15 -25.75 24.89
C ALA A 108 42.97 -26.27 26.34
N PRO A 109 42.46 -25.43 27.28
CA PRO A 109 41.96 -25.83 28.60
C PRO A 109 40.41 -25.68 28.79
N GLU A 110 39.91 -26.13 29.95
CA GLU A 110 38.54 -26.64 30.29
C GLU A 110 37.40 -25.63 30.58
N LYS A 111 36.14 -26.12 30.65
CA LYS A 111 34.84 -25.40 30.53
C LYS A 111 33.95 -25.42 31.82
N PRO A 112 33.13 -24.39 32.11
CA PRO A 112 32.22 -24.36 33.28
C PRO A 112 30.70 -24.50 32.97
N PRO A 113 29.80 -24.62 33.99
CA PRO A 113 28.47 -25.23 33.87
C PRO A 113 27.24 -24.28 34.04
N ASP A 114 26.02 -24.86 33.87
CA ASP A 114 24.73 -24.24 33.49
C ASP A 114 23.67 -24.04 34.61
N VAL A 115 22.67 -23.16 34.37
CA VAL A 115 21.56 -22.76 35.27
C VAL A 115 20.18 -22.76 34.55
N PRO A 116 19.03 -23.10 35.20
CA PRO A 116 17.73 -23.24 34.54
C PRO A 116 16.73 -22.05 34.72
N PRO A 117 15.57 -22.05 33.99
CA PRO A 117 14.76 -20.84 33.73
C PRO A 117 13.40 -20.73 34.48
N ILE A 118 12.79 -19.53 34.44
CA ILE A 118 11.65 -19.03 35.27
C ILE A 118 10.35 -18.79 34.44
N ALA A 119 9.15 -18.87 35.08
CA ALA A 119 7.81 -18.71 34.48
C ALA A 119 7.04 -17.40 34.86
N LEU A 120 6.02 -17.00 34.07
CA LEU A 120 5.27 -15.71 34.13
C LEU A 120 3.77 -15.83 34.55
N PRO A 121 3.10 -14.75 35.05
CA PRO A 121 1.78 -14.82 35.72
C PRO A 121 0.55 -14.38 34.88
N GLU A 122 -0.65 -14.57 35.46
CA GLU A 122 -1.90 -15.02 34.80
C GLU A 122 -3.16 -14.11 34.92
N LYS A 123 -3.10 -12.76 34.96
CA LYS A 123 -4.36 -11.94 35.00
C LYS A 123 -4.41 -10.73 34.07
N ALA A 124 -5.55 -10.58 33.37
CA ALA A 124 -5.87 -9.52 32.42
C ALA A 124 -6.53 -8.27 33.08
N PRO A 125 -6.40 -7.06 32.51
CA PRO A 125 -6.80 -5.79 33.15
C PRO A 125 -8.27 -5.39 32.94
N PRO A 126 -8.83 -4.45 33.74
CA PRO A 126 -10.26 -4.07 33.75
C PRO A 126 -10.72 -3.20 32.56
N SER A 127 -12.02 -3.26 32.24
CA SER A 127 -12.67 -2.61 31.09
C SER A 127 -12.77 -1.09 31.20
N ALA A 128 -12.26 -0.38 30.20
CA ALA A 128 -12.25 1.09 30.07
C ALA A 128 -13.67 1.73 30.03
N PRO A 129 -13.82 3.02 30.42
CA PRO A 129 -15.10 3.73 30.43
C PRO A 129 -15.70 3.93 29.03
N ARG A 130 -17.04 3.84 28.92
CA ARG A 130 -17.79 4.07 27.67
C ARG A 130 -17.98 5.57 27.44
N SER A 131 -17.40 6.09 26.35
CA SER A 131 -17.61 7.46 25.85
C SER A 131 -19.10 7.77 25.62
N SER A 132 -19.54 9.00 25.93
CA SER A 132 -20.90 9.50 25.62
C SER A 132 -21.09 9.89 24.15
N LEU A 133 -20.00 10.00 23.39
CA LEU A 133 -20.03 10.32 21.96
C LEU A 133 -20.32 9.06 21.14
N SER A 134 -21.15 9.20 20.12
CA SER A 134 -21.34 8.16 19.11
C SER A 134 -20.05 7.93 18.31
N ALA A 135 -19.90 6.74 17.73
CA ALA A 135 -18.75 6.42 16.88
C ALA A 135 -18.61 7.39 15.69
N GLU A 136 -19.73 7.87 15.13
CA GLU A 136 -19.77 8.83 14.03
C GLU A 136 -19.31 10.23 14.44
N GLU A 137 -19.67 10.69 15.64
CA GLU A 137 -19.18 11.97 16.18
C GLU A 137 -17.68 11.89 16.48
N ILE A 138 -17.20 10.78 17.03
CA ILE A 138 -15.77 10.55 17.26
C ILE A 138 -15.01 10.54 15.93
N ALA A 139 -15.54 9.88 14.91
CA ALA A 139 -14.93 9.84 13.57
C ALA A 139 -14.90 11.23 12.92
N ARG A 140 -15.98 12.01 13.04
CA ARG A 140 -16.04 13.39 12.55
C ARG A 140 -15.04 14.32 13.25
N LEU A 141 -14.97 14.25 14.57
CA LEU A 141 -14.03 15.05 15.37
C LEU A 141 -12.58 14.70 15.02
N ARG A 142 -12.26 13.40 14.91
CA ARG A 142 -10.94 12.95 14.46
C ARG A 142 -10.62 13.41 13.04
N GLY A 143 -11.57 13.30 12.10
CA GLY A 143 -11.36 13.76 10.73
C GLY A 143 -11.12 15.27 10.63
N ALA A 144 -11.82 16.07 11.43
CA ALA A 144 -11.61 17.52 11.52
C ALA A 144 -10.23 17.86 12.11
N GLU A 145 -9.85 17.19 13.21
CA GLU A 145 -8.53 17.32 13.84
C GLU A 145 -7.40 16.90 12.90
N THR A 146 -7.57 15.78 12.18
CA THR A 146 -6.63 15.33 11.16
C THR A 146 -6.44 16.38 10.08
N ARG A 147 -7.54 16.92 9.53
CA ARG A 147 -7.50 17.94 8.48
C ARG A 147 -6.75 19.19 8.95
N GLU A 148 -7.08 19.70 10.14
CA GLU A 148 -6.38 20.86 10.72
C GLU A 148 -4.88 20.58 10.89
N THR A 149 -4.53 19.38 11.33
CA THR A 149 -3.13 18.98 11.53
C THR A 149 -2.38 18.87 10.20
N ILE A 150 -3.02 18.38 9.13
CA ILE A 150 -2.45 18.37 7.77
C ILE A 150 -2.24 19.80 7.27
N ASP A 151 -3.22 20.71 7.46
CA ASP A 151 -3.08 22.10 7.05
C ASP A 151 -1.92 22.81 7.79
N ARG A 152 -1.74 22.52 9.08
CA ARG A 152 -0.59 22.98 9.86
C ARG A 152 0.74 22.41 9.35
N ALA A 153 0.76 21.13 8.98
CA ALA A 153 1.95 20.50 8.42
C ALA A 153 2.30 21.07 7.05
N ARG A 154 1.31 21.33 6.20
CA ARG A 154 1.48 22.03 4.93
C ARG A 154 2.05 23.43 5.15
N SER A 155 1.49 24.20 6.09
CA SER A 155 2.03 25.52 6.43
C SER A 155 3.47 25.45 6.94
N ALA A 156 3.83 24.42 7.72
CA ALA A 156 5.20 24.20 8.16
C ALA A 156 6.13 23.90 6.96
N TYR A 157 5.69 23.06 6.02
CA TYR A 157 6.41 22.78 4.78
C TYR A 157 6.65 24.05 3.95
N GLU A 158 5.63 24.90 3.76
CA GLU A 158 5.74 26.16 3.02
C GLU A 158 6.72 27.14 3.67
N LYS A 159 6.82 27.11 5.01
CA LYS A 159 7.79 27.90 5.79
C LYS A 159 9.21 27.32 5.80
N GLY A 160 9.41 26.17 5.17
CA GLY A 160 10.69 25.45 5.16
C GLY A 160 10.97 24.62 6.42
N ASP A 161 10.03 24.55 7.37
CA ASP A 161 10.15 23.70 8.56
C ASP A 161 9.70 22.27 8.26
N PHE A 162 10.51 21.58 7.47
CA PHE A 162 10.22 20.23 7.00
C PHE A 162 10.27 19.19 8.11
N VAL A 163 11.07 19.42 9.16
CA VAL A 163 11.11 18.53 10.34
C VAL A 163 9.76 18.58 11.04
N ARG A 164 9.21 19.78 11.28
CA ARG A 164 7.91 19.93 11.90
C ARG A 164 6.78 19.34 11.04
N ALA A 165 6.86 19.50 9.72
CA ALA A 165 5.90 18.88 8.81
C ALA A 165 5.91 17.34 8.96
N VAL A 166 7.09 16.71 8.99
CA VAL A 166 7.22 15.26 9.21
C VAL A 166 6.65 14.84 10.57
N GLU A 167 6.94 15.57 11.65
CA GLU A 167 6.43 15.25 12.99
C GLU A 167 4.90 15.23 13.05
N LEU A 168 4.25 16.18 12.38
CA LEU A 168 2.80 16.29 12.33
C LEU A 168 2.17 15.21 11.44
N LEU A 169 2.84 14.84 10.34
CA LEU A 169 2.28 13.93 9.32
C LEU A 169 2.54 12.45 9.61
N LEU A 170 3.64 12.11 10.29
CA LEU A 170 3.99 10.71 10.55
C LEU A 170 2.93 9.95 11.38
N PRO A 171 2.33 10.53 12.45
CA PRO A 171 1.23 9.89 13.17
C PRO A 171 -0.01 9.71 12.30
N ILE A 172 -0.36 10.73 11.49
CA ILE A 172 -1.53 10.70 10.61
C ILE A 172 -1.39 9.60 9.56
N ALA A 173 -0.22 9.51 8.90
CA ALA A 173 0.05 8.48 7.91
C ALA A 173 -0.02 7.04 8.47
N ARG A 174 0.16 6.87 9.80
CA ARG A 174 0.01 5.57 10.50
C ARG A 174 -1.44 5.29 10.88
N LEU A 175 -2.16 6.30 11.38
CA LEU A 175 -3.55 6.19 11.83
C LEU A 175 -4.54 6.13 10.67
N GLU A 176 -4.23 6.81 9.57
CA GLU A 176 -5.03 6.88 8.36
C GLU A 176 -4.20 6.46 7.13
N PRO A 177 -4.01 5.14 6.91
CA PRO A 177 -3.21 4.64 5.78
C PRO A 177 -3.78 4.96 4.39
N GLU A 178 -5.00 5.49 4.32
CA GLU A 178 -5.74 5.87 3.10
C GLU A 178 -5.78 7.38 2.88
N ASN A 179 -5.14 8.17 3.75
CA ASN A 179 -5.05 9.61 3.59
C ASN A 179 -3.95 9.98 2.59
N ALA A 180 -4.34 10.11 1.31
CA ALA A 180 -3.42 10.40 0.20
C ALA A 180 -2.58 11.66 0.45
N GLU A 181 -3.22 12.69 1.01
CA GLU A 181 -2.61 14.00 1.24
C GLU A 181 -1.53 13.93 2.32
N ALA A 182 -1.80 13.24 3.43
CA ALA A 182 -0.81 13.05 4.49
C ALA A 182 0.44 12.32 3.97
N HIS A 183 0.25 11.29 3.15
CA HIS A 183 1.34 10.56 2.50
C HIS A 183 2.13 11.45 1.51
N PHE A 184 1.45 12.32 0.76
CA PHE A 184 2.09 13.24 -0.17
C PHE A 184 3.00 14.23 0.57
N TRP A 185 2.46 14.96 1.54
CA TRP A 185 3.23 15.97 2.26
C TRP A 185 4.36 15.35 3.09
N LEU A 186 4.16 14.14 3.62
CA LEU A 186 5.21 13.43 4.35
C LEU A 186 6.39 13.11 3.41
N GLY A 187 6.08 12.59 2.23
CA GLY A 187 7.05 12.29 1.20
C GLY A 187 7.78 13.52 0.66
N ALA A 188 7.04 14.59 0.37
CA ALA A 188 7.60 15.87 -0.04
C ALA A 188 8.54 16.45 1.03
N SER A 189 8.13 16.41 2.30
CA SER A 189 8.96 16.90 3.42
C SER A 189 10.27 16.11 3.54
N TRP A 190 10.24 14.79 3.39
CA TRP A 190 11.47 13.97 3.37
C TRP A 190 12.40 14.33 2.20
N LEU A 191 11.86 14.66 1.02
CA LEU A 191 12.70 15.11 -0.10
C LEU A 191 13.42 16.43 0.20
N GLN A 192 12.73 17.36 0.86
CA GLN A 192 13.33 18.64 1.23
C GLN A 192 14.38 18.50 2.32
N LEU A 193 14.24 17.50 3.20
CA LEU A 193 15.27 17.11 4.16
C LEU A 193 16.44 16.34 3.53
N ASN A 194 16.50 16.25 2.19
CA ASN A 194 17.50 15.48 1.45
C ASN A 194 17.56 13.99 1.89
N ARG A 195 16.39 13.43 2.22
CA ARG A 195 16.19 12.03 2.60
C ARG A 195 15.31 11.32 1.56
N PRO A 196 15.84 11.11 0.33
CA PRO A 196 15.02 10.65 -0.78
C PRO A 196 14.59 9.19 -0.64
N GLN A 197 15.33 8.34 0.05
CA GLN A 197 14.95 6.94 0.29
C GLN A 197 13.68 6.85 1.15
N GLU A 198 13.56 7.70 2.16
CA GLU A 198 12.43 7.78 3.09
C GLU A 198 11.19 8.37 2.42
N ALA A 199 11.37 9.22 1.41
CA ALA A 199 10.29 9.83 0.65
C ALA A 199 9.56 8.86 -0.29
N ILE A 200 10.24 7.81 -0.79
CA ILE A 200 9.70 6.92 -1.83
C ILE A 200 8.41 6.22 -1.37
N ALA A 201 8.39 5.66 -0.16
CA ALA A 201 7.24 4.87 0.29
C ALA A 201 5.97 5.72 0.50
N PRO A 202 6.02 6.87 1.19
CA PRO A 202 4.89 7.80 1.29
C PRO A 202 4.43 8.31 -0.08
N LEU A 203 5.33 8.76 -0.96
CA LEU A 203 4.95 9.28 -2.29
C LEU A 203 4.30 8.21 -3.17
N ARG A 204 4.80 6.97 -3.11
CA ARG A 204 4.17 5.84 -3.80
C ARG A 204 2.77 5.55 -3.26
N ARG A 205 2.55 5.71 -1.95
CA ARG A 205 1.24 5.52 -1.34
C ARG A 205 0.28 6.66 -1.75
N ALA A 206 0.75 7.90 -1.77
CA ALA A 206 -0.02 9.04 -2.29
C ALA A 206 -0.43 8.81 -3.76
N LEU A 207 0.51 8.40 -4.62
CA LEU A 207 0.24 8.08 -6.02
C LEU A 207 -0.84 6.99 -6.22
N GLN A 208 -0.91 6.01 -5.32
CA GLN A 208 -1.92 4.94 -5.37
C GLN A 208 -3.31 5.41 -4.96
N LEU A 209 -3.39 6.42 -4.10
CA LEU A 209 -4.64 6.89 -3.50
C LEU A 209 -5.22 8.12 -4.21
N SER A 210 -4.37 8.92 -4.86
CA SER A 210 -4.76 10.16 -5.53
C SER A 210 -5.34 9.91 -6.93
N LEU A 211 -6.19 10.83 -7.37
CA LEU A 211 -6.74 10.92 -8.73
C LEU A 211 -6.46 12.32 -9.32
N GLY A 212 -6.53 12.46 -10.64
CA GLY A 212 -6.33 13.72 -11.35
C GLY A 212 -5.00 14.41 -11.06
N VAL A 213 -5.03 15.73 -10.88
CA VAL A 213 -3.83 16.57 -10.68
C VAL A 213 -3.00 16.15 -9.46
N GLU A 214 -3.63 15.69 -8.38
CA GLU A 214 -2.90 15.23 -7.19
C GLU A 214 -2.14 13.92 -7.45
N ARG A 215 -2.65 13.08 -8.35
CA ARG A 215 -1.96 11.86 -8.80
C ARG A 215 -0.72 12.22 -9.61
N GLU A 216 -0.86 13.16 -10.54
CA GLU A 216 0.24 13.67 -11.36
C GLU A 216 1.33 14.32 -10.49
N ARG A 217 0.93 15.16 -9.52
CA ARG A 217 1.82 15.76 -8.52
C ARG A 217 2.59 14.69 -7.74
N SER A 218 1.88 13.69 -7.23
CA SER A 218 2.50 12.59 -6.47
C SER A 218 3.48 11.79 -7.33
N ARG A 219 3.14 11.55 -8.61
CA ARG A 219 4.03 10.88 -9.57
C ARG A 219 5.29 11.68 -9.83
N TYR A 220 5.17 13.00 -10.03
CA TYR A 220 6.32 13.88 -10.26
C TYR A 220 7.27 13.87 -9.06
N TYR A 221 6.75 14.07 -7.85
CA TYR A 221 7.57 14.02 -6.63
C TYR A 221 8.19 12.63 -6.42
N LEU A 222 7.48 11.55 -6.73
CA LEU A 222 8.05 10.20 -6.67
C LEU A 222 9.21 10.03 -7.65
N ALA A 223 9.11 10.59 -8.86
CA ALA A 223 10.18 10.58 -9.83
C ALA A 223 11.43 11.34 -9.34
N LEU A 224 11.23 12.50 -8.70
CA LEU A 224 12.32 13.24 -8.04
C LEU A 224 12.96 12.44 -6.90
N ALA A 225 12.15 11.75 -6.10
CA ALA A 225 12.66 10.89 -5.03
C ALA A 225 13.51 9.75 -5.58
N TYR A 226 13.04 9.06 -6.62
CA TYR A 226 13.83 8.04 -7.29
C TYR A 226 15.13 8.60 -7.87
N ALA A 227 15.09 9.78 -8.51
CA ALA A 227 16.27 10.41 -9.09
C ALA A 227 17.32 10.74 -8.02
N ARG A 228 16.92 11.38 -6.92
CA ARG A 228 17.82 11.74 -5.81
C ARG A 228 18.32 10.53 -5.02
N ALA A 229 17.55 9.44 -4.97
CA ALA A 229 17.97 8.18 -4.36
C ALA A 229 18.86 7.30 -5.27
N GLY A 230 19.10 7.71 -6.52
CA GLY A 230 19.94 6.98 -7.48
C GLY A 230 19.19 5.89 -8.28
N TYR A 231 17.87 5.77 -8.12
CA TYR A 231 17.01 4.85 -8.88
C TYR A 231 16.66 5.47 -10.24
N ARG A 232 17.68 5.60 -11.10
CA ARG A 232 17.58 6.32 -12.37
C ARG A 232 16.54 5.74 -13.33
N ALA A 233 16.43 4.42 -13.41
CA ALA A 233 15.49 3.76 -14.31
C ALA A 233 14.04 4.01 -13.87
N GLU A 234 13.77 3.91 -12.57
CA GLU A 234 12.48 4.21 -11.96
C GLU A 234 12.08 5.67 -12.22
N ALA A 235 12.99 6.61 -11.96
CA ALA A 235 12.75 8.02 -12.19
C ALA A 235 12.37 8.31 -13.65
N LEU A 236 13.13 7.78 -14.61
CA LEU A 236 12.84 7.98 -16.04
C LEU A 236 11.46 7.46 -16.44
N ARG A 237 11.05 6.28 -15.94
CA ARG A 237 9.73 5.71 -16.23
C ARG A 237 8.60 6.62 -15.74
N GLU A 238 8.70 7.14 -14.52
CA GLU A 238 7.67 8.01 -13.96
C GLU A 238 7.60 9.36 -14.69
N LEU A 239 8.74 9.94 -15.05
CA LEU A 239 8.81 11.18 -15.85
C LEU A 239 8.24 10.99 -17.25
N GLU A 240 8.56 9.88 -17.93
CA GLU A 240 8.04 9.56 -19.25
C GLU A 240 6.52 9.39 -19.26
N THR A 241 5.98 8.81 -18.18
CA THR A 241 4.53 8.69 -18.02
C THR A 241 3.87 10.07 -17.98
N LEU A 242 4.41 11.02 -17.20
CA LEU A 242 3.89 12.40 -17.12
C LEU A 242 3.93 13.12 -18.48
N ILE A 243 5.00 12.89 -19.25
CA ILE A 243 5.17 13.53 -20.57
C ILE A 243 4.17 12.94 -21.56
N ALA A 244 3.99 11.62 -21.56
CA ALA A 244 3.10 10.92 -22.48
C ALA A 244 1.62 11.19 -22.21
N GLU A 245 1.24 11.37 -20.95
CA GLU A 245 -0.14 11.67 -20.53
C GLU A 245 -0.51 13.16 -20.67
N GLU A 246 0.40 14.00 -21.18
CA GLU A 246 0.22 15.46 -21.26
C GLU A 246 -0.16 16.10 -19.90
N SER A 247 0.46 15.61 -18.83
CA SER A 247 0.25 16.09 -17.47
C SER A 247 0.54 17.59 -17.30
N VAL A 248 -0.07 18.20 -16.30
CA VAL A 248 0.28 19.55 -15.83
C VAL A 248 1.78 19.67 -15.49
N TYR A 249 2.42 18.57 -15.07
CA TYR A 249 3.84 18.50 -14.73
C TYR A 249 4.75 18.11 -15.92
N ARG A 250 4.24 18.12 -17.16
CA ARG A 250 5.01 17.70 -18.35
C ARG A 250 6.30 18.49 -18.52
N THR A 251 6.24 19.81 -18.42
CA THR A 251 7.40 20.68 -18.66
C THR A 251 8.51 20.42 -17.64
N GLU A 252 8.12 20.32 -16.37
CA GLU A 252 9.00 19.98 -15.26
C GLU A 252 9.57 18.57 -15.41
N ALA A 253 8.76 17.64 -15.91
CA ALA A 253 9.20 16.26 -16.16
C ALA A 253 10.22 16.18 -17.30
N GLU A 254 10.02 16.93 -18.40
CA GLU A 254 10.98 17.03 -19.50
C GLU A 254 12.31 17.61 -19.01
N GLN A 255 12.27 18.67 -18.19
CA GLN A 255 13.46 19.27 -17.61
C GLN A 255 14.19 18.30 -16.68
N ALA A 256 13.48 17.66 -15.75
CA ALA A 256 14.07 16.69 -14.83
C ALA A 256 14.69 15.50 -15.59
N LYS A 257 14.02 15.02 -16.66
CA LYS A 257 14.53 13.94 -17.52
C LYS A 257 15.82 14.36 -18.21
N ARG A 258 15.89 15.58 -18.78
CA ARG A 258 17.12 16.11 -19.39
C ARG A 258 18.27 16.18 -18.37
N GLN A 259 18.03 16.71 -17.18
CA GLN A 259 19.05 16.81 -16.12
C GLN A 259 19.56 15.43 -15.67
N LEU A 260 18.65 14.48 -15.49
CA LEU A 260 18.98 13.11 -15.11
C LEU A 260 19.80 12.38 -16.18
N LEU A 261 19.54 12.66 -17.46
CA LEU A 261 20.30 12.10 -18.57
C LEU A 261 21.72 12.68 -18.68
N GLN A 262 21.86 13.98 -18.44
CA GLN A 262 23.15 14.70 -18.55
C GLN A 262 24.05 14.51 -17.33
N SER A 263 23.51 14.65 -16.12
CA SER A 263 24.29 14.73 -14.87
C SER A 263 24.13 13.51 -13.97
N GLY A 264 23.22 12.59 -14.31
CA GLY A 264 22.89 11.43 -13.48
C GLY A 264 22.10 11.76 -12.20
N THR A 265 21.81 13.04 -11.94
CA THR A 265 21.06 13.50 -10.76
C THR A 265 20.09 14.62 -11.12
N VAL A 266 19.12 14.88 -10.24
CA VAL A 266 18.17 16.01 -10.36
C VAL A 266 18.28 16.81 -9.07
N LYS A 267 18.60 18.11 -9.19
CA LYS A 267 18.76 19.01 -8.05
C LYS A 267 17.41 19.48 -7.52
#